data_AF-A0A8S2T8K4-F1
#
_entry.id   AF-A0A8S2T8K4-F1
#
_cell.length_a   1.000
_cell.length_b   1.000
_cell.length_c   1.000
_cell.angle_alpha   90.00
_cell.angle_beta   90.00
_cell.angle_gamma   90.00
#
_symmetry.space_group_name_H-M   'P 1'
#
loop_
_entity.id
_entity.type
_entity.pdbx_description
1 polymer ?
#
loop_
_entity_poly.entity_id
_entity_poly.type
_entity_poly.pdbx_seq_one_letter_code
_entity_poly.pdbx_strand_id
1 'polypeptide(L)'
;MQEEPTTTDDTEDASKFDLNYWRKRRSFLDPDNPIMNRRRLSQACRDRLVRTPTIIAMAGLPARGKTYISRKLARYLQWIGIKTKEIIEANIKEVKLKSPDYKDVAQEEAVADFLLRIEQYEKRYEPIDDKTDENLFSFIKIFNCGERFLVHKIGGHIQSRVVYFLMNIHVTPRTIYLTRHGESELNVQQRIGGDPPLSINGKAYADALANYVAHENIPDLIVWTSQMQRTIQSAAKINAPKEQWKALNEINAGICEGLTYVEIATRYPEEFSARDQAKYHYRYPGGEVI
;
A
#
# COMPACT_ATOMS: atom_id res chain seq x y z
N MET A 1 -28.93 -40.10 36.61
CA MET A 1 -28.03 -40.40 37.74
C MET A 1 -27.07 -41.43 37.22
N GLN A 2 -25.97 -40.97 36.60
CA GLN A 2 -24.65 -40.74 37.20
C GLN A 2 -23.99 -42.05 37.62
N GLU A 3 -22.93 -42.42 36.90
CA GLU A 3 -21.69 -42.99 37.44
C GLU A 3 -20.57 -42.62 36.46
N GLU A 4 -19.69 -41.71 36.89
CA GLU A 4 -18.44 -41.35 36.23
C GLU A 4 -17.35 -42.38 36.59
N PRO A 5 -16.41 -42.72 35.69
CA PRO A 5 -15.12 -43.23 36.09
C PRO A 5 -14.10 -42.09 36.21
N THR A 6 -13.52 -42.02 37.40
CA THR A 6 -12.36 -41.22 37.81
C THR A 6 -11.06 -41.75 37.21
N THR A 7 -10.10 -40.84 36.96
CA THR A 7 -8.61 -40.95 36.96
C THR A 7 -8.10 -39.78 36.11
N THR A 8 -7.17 -38.91 36.51
CA THR A 8 -6.20 -38.78 37.60
C THR A 8 -5.87 -37.30 37.73
N ASP A 9 -5.56 -36.87 38.94
CA ASP A 9 -5.04 -35.56 39.30
C ASP A 9 -3.66 -35.35 38.66
N ASP A 10 -3.52 -34.35 37.78
CA ASP A 10 -2.23 -33.77 37.41
C ASP A 10 -2.35 -32.25 37.52
N THR A 11 -2.01 -31.79 38.72
CA THR A 11 -1.61 -30.43 39.02
C THR A 11 -0.33 -30.10 38.23
N GLU A 12 -0.46 -29.69 36.97
CA GLU A 12 0.66 -29.11 36.21
C GLU A 12 0.91 -27.65 36.66
N ASP A 13 1.64 -27.55 37.77
CA ASP A 13 2.86 -26.75 37.92
C ASP A 13 2.95 -25.46 37.06
N ALA A 14 2.51 -24.34 37.64
CA ALA A 14 2.66 -22.97 37.12
C ALA A 14 4.12 -22.46 37.11
N SER A 15 5.10 -23.37 37.06
CA SER A 15 6.54 -23.09 37.01
C SER A 15 7.19 -23.38 35.64
N LYS A 16 6.43 -23.85 34.64
CA LYS A 16 6.91 -24.09 33.26
C LYS A 16 6.59 -22.98 32.25
N PHE A 17 6.51 -21.73 32.68
CA PHE A 17 6.62 -20.61 31.74
C PHE A 17 8.10 -20.39 31.39
N ASP A 18 8.58 -21.03 30.33
CA ASP A 18 9.91 -20.76 29.78
C ASP A 18 9.95 -19.36 29.16
N LEU A 19 10.32 -18.38 29.99
CA LEU A 19 10.63 -17.00 29.61
C LEU A 19 11.75 -16.89 28.55
N ASN A 20 12.46 -17.98 28.22
CA ASN A 20 13.44 -17.99 27.14
C ASN A 20 12.87 -18.28 25.75
N TYR A 21 11.62 -18.76 25.64
CA TYR A 21 10.96 -18.93 24.34
C TYR A 21 10.82 -17.59 23.59
N TRP A 22 10.61 -16.49 24.33
CA TRP A 22 10.55 -15.12 23.79
C TRP A 22 11.91 -14.43 23.65
N ARG A 23 12.99 -14.95 24.25
CA ARG A 23 14.35 -14.37 24.11
C ARG A 23 15.04 -14.76 22.80
N LYS A 24 14.71 -15.92 22.21
CA LYS A 24 15.41 -16.43 21.00
C LYS A 24 15.09 -15.73 19.67
N ARG A 25 14.14 -14.79 19.62
CA ARG A 25 13.79 -14.04 18.37
C ARG A 25 14.27 -12.58 18.31
N ARG A 26 15.22 -12.18 19.17
CA ARG A 26 15.89 -10.87 19.05
C ARG A 26 17.02 -10.83 18.02
N SER A 27 17.41 -11.97 17.44
CA SER A 27 18.45 -12.04 16.39
C SER A 27 17.99 -11.59 15.01
N PHE A 28 16.68 -11.40 14.77
CA PHE A 28 16.18 -10.85 13.50
C PHE A 28 16.54 -9.36 13.31
N LEU A 29 16.73 -8.64 14.42
CA LEU A 29 17.11 -7.22 14.45
C LEU A 29 18.61 -7.02 14.76
N ASP A 30 19.38 -8.11 14.78
CA ASP A 30 20.82 -8.08 14.97
C ASP A 30 21.49 -7.48 13.70
N PRO A 31 22.25 -6.38 13.82
CA PRO A 31 22.96 -5.76 12.68
C PRO A 31 23.87 -6.72 11.92
N ASP A 32 24.35 -7.78 12.57
CA ASP A 32 25.27 -8.76 12.00
C ASP A 32 24.56 -10.01 11.44
N ASN A 33 23.22 -10.00 11.35
CA ASN A 33 22.45 -11.14 10.83
C ASN A 33 22.72 -11.39 9.33
N PRO A 34 23.25 -12.57 8.93
CA PRO A 34 23.61 -12.89 7.54
C PRO A 34 22.40 -12.94 6.58
N ILE A 35 21.16 -13.03 7.09
CA ILE A 35 19.93 -12.97 6.30
C ILE A 35 19.65 -11.53 5.83
N MET A 36 19.93 -10.51 6.67
CA MET A 36 19.83 -9.09 6.30
C MET A 36 20.90 -8.67 5.30
N ASN A 37 22.00 -9.44 5.19
CA ASN A 37 23.11 -9.18 4.27
C ASN A 37 22.95 -9.82 2.88
N ARG A 38 21.80 -10.45 2.57
CA ARG A 38 21.52 -10.85 1.17
C ARG A 38 21.07 -9.65 0.35
N ARG A 39 22.07 -9.03 -0.31
CA ARG A 39 21.97 -8.07 -1.42
C ARG A 39 20.94 -6.95 -1.18
N ARG A 40 21.34 -5.92 -0.43
CA ARG A 40 20.75 -4.59 -0.60
C ARG A 40 20.81 -4.23 -2.08
N LEU A 41 19.67 -3.95 -2.70
CA LEU A 41 19.60 -3.32 -4.00
C LEU A 41 20.50 -2.07 -3.96
N SER A 42 21.38 -1.91 -4.94
CA SER A 42 22.27 -0.75 -5.00
C SER A 42 21.45 0.55 -4.99
N GLN A 43 22.03 1.66 -4.53
CA GLN A 43 21.35 2.96 -4.49
C GLN A 43 20.74 3.31 -5.87
N ALA A 44 21.49 3.05 -6.95
CA ALA A 44 21.02 3.18 -8.33
C ALA A 44 19.80 2.31 -8.65
N CYS A 45 19.69 1.12 -8.06
CA CYS A 45 18.55 0.22 -8.27
C CYS A 45 17.31 0.66 -7.47
N ARG A 46 17.49 1.27 -6.30
CA ARG A 46 16.41 1.93 -5.54
C ARG A 46 15.92 3.19 -6.25
N ASP A 47 16.82 4.03 -6.75
CA ASP A 47 16.45 5.20 -7.54
C ASP A 47 15.70 4.80 -8.83
N ARG A 48 16.08 3.67 -9.46
CA ARG A 48 15.41 3.10 -10.64
C ARG A 48 14.11 2.34 -10.35
N LEU A 49 13.80 1.99 -9.10
CA LEU A 49 12.51 1.36 -8.76
C LEU A 49 11.46 2.42 -8.37
N VAL A 50 11.91 3.62 -7.99
CA VAL A 50 11.09 4.62 -7.27
C VAL A 50 10.80 5.86 -8.13
N ARG A 51 11.64 6.16 -9.15
CA ARG A 51 11.46 7.26 -10.12
C ARG A 51 10.66 6.87 -11.37
N THR A 52 10.07 5.69 -11.31
CA THR A 52 9.65 4.91 -12.46
C THR A 52 8.13 4.87 -12.43
N PRO A 53 7.41 5.37 -13.46
CA PRO A 53 5.95 5.33 -13.46
C PRO A 53 5.50 3.89 -13.21
N THR A 54 4.87 3.70 -12.05
CA THR A 54 4.59 2.38 -11.48
C THR A 54 3.12 2.10 -11.65
N ILE A 55 2.78 1.07 -12.43
CA ILE A 55 1.42 0.54 -12.49
C ILE A 55 1.25 -0.34 -11.26
N ILE A 56 0.57 0.16 -10.25
CA ILE A 56 0.05 -0.68 -9.16
C ILE A 56 -1.21 -1.29 -9.73
N ALA A 57 -1.30 -2.60 -9.90
CA ALA A 57 -2.56 -3.27 -10.25
C ALA A 57 -3.26 -3.69 -8.95
N MET A 58 -4.30 -2.95 -8.53
CA MET A 58 -5.12 -3.31 -7.38
C MET A 58 -6.22 -4.25 -7.84
N ALA A 59 -6.10 -5.53 -7.47
CA ALA A 59 -7.14 -6.53 -7.68
C ALA A 59 -8.32 -6.37 -6.69
N GLY A 60 -9.37 -7.13 -6.91
CA GLY A 60 -10.54 -7.21 -6.03
C GLY A 60 -11.79 -6.51 -6.57
N LEU A 61 -12.93 -6.91 -6.01
CA LEU A 61 -14.28 -6.56 -6.45
C LEU A 61 -14.56 -5.03 -6.49
N PRO A 62 -15.52 -4.58 -7.33
CA PRO A 62 -16.00 -3.20 -7.33
C PRO A 62 -16.43 -2.73 -5.93
N ALA A 63 -16.30 -1.43 -5.67
CA ALA A 63 -16.75 -0.76 -4.44
C ALA A 63 -16.08 -1.19 -3.10
N ARG A 64 -14.89 -1.83 -3.14
CA ARG A 64 -14.16 -2.26 -1.92
C ARG A 64 -13.02 -1.32 -1.49
N GLY A 65 -13.28 -0.02 -1.36
CA GLY A 65 -12.33 0.92 -0.73
C GLY A 65 -11.16 1.40 -1.59
N LYS A 66 -11.00 0.90 -2.83
CA LYS A 66 -9.96 1.35 -3.79
C LYS A 66 -10.01 2.87 -4.05
N THR A 67 -11.22 3.42 -4.27
CA THR A 67 -11.43 4.86 -4.45
C THR A 67 -11.11 5.67 -3.19
N TYR A 68 -11.40 5.13 -2.00
CA TYR A 68 -11.11 5.78 -0.72
C TYR A 68 -9.60 5.88 -0.44
N ILE A 69 -8.86 4.79 -0.68
CA ILE A 69 -7.40 4.74 -0.56
C ILE A 69 -6.75 5.73 -1.53
N SER A 70 -7.22 5.78 -2.79
CA SER A 70 -6.72 6.75 -3.79
C SER A 70 -6.93 8.21 -3.35
N ARG A 71 -8.09 8.55 -2.78
CA ARG A 71 -8.43 9.90 -2.30
C ARG A 71 -7.66 10.30 -1.04
N LYS A 72 -7.29 9.35 -0.17
CA LYS A 72 -6.41 9.61 0.97
C LYS A 72 -4.97 9.81 0.52
N LEU A 73 -4.50 8.99 -0.43
CA LEU A 73 -3.16 9.16 -1.02
C LEU A 73 -3.02 10.54 -1.67
N ALA A 74 -4.00 10.95 -2.49
CA ALA A 74 -3.99 12.24 -3.16
C ALA A 74 -3.94 13.43 -2.19
N ARG A 75 -4.79 13.43 -1.15
CA ARG A 75 -4.80 14.49 -0.13
C ARG A 75 -3.52 14.55 0.71
N TYR A 76 -2.91 13.41 0.97
CA TYR A 76 -1.69 13.32 1.76
C TYR A 76 -0.48 13.86 0.99
N LEU A 77 -0.41 13.58 -0.32
CA LEU A 77 0.63 14.10 -1.23
C LEU A 77 0.52 15.63 -1.40
N GLN A 78 -0.68 16.18 -1.26
CA GLN A 78 -0.98 17.61 -1.39
C GLN A 78 -0.60 18.46 -0.16
N TRP A 79 -0.25 17.83 0.98
CA TRP A 79 -0.05 18.48 2.28
C TRP A 79 1.41 18.82 2.61
N ILE A 80 2.39 18.20 1.95
CA ILE A 80 3.80 18.17 2.42
C ILE A 80 4.64 19.36 1.89
N GLY A 81 4.06 20.57 1.85
CA GLY A 81 4.72 21.77 1.34
C GLY A 81 6.03 22.10 2.07
N ILE A 82 7.13 22.31 1.32
CA ILE A 82 8.43 22.80 1.81
C ILE A 82 9.17 23.66 0.75
N LYS A 83 10.09 24.47 1.28
CA LYS A 83 10.91 25.54 0.71
C LYS A 83 11.90 25.12 -0.37
N THR A 84 11.67 25.63 -1.56
CA THR A 84 12.62 26.06 -2.60
C THR A 84 11.82 27.07 -3.42
N LYS A 85 12.38 28.21 -3.87
CA LYS A 85 11.55 29.29 -4.48
C LYS A 85 10.66 28.76 -5.61
N GLU A 86 11.23 27.91 -6.46
CA GLU A 86 10.54 27.24 -7.58
C GLU A 86 9.48 26.21 -7.11
N ILE A 87 9.77 25.43 -6.07
CA ILE A 87 8.86 24.41 -5.51
C ILE A 87 7.71 25.06 -4.72
N ILE A 88 7.98 26.17 -4.02
CA ILE A 88 6.96 26.96 -3.32
C ILE A 88 5.99 27.54 -4.34
N GLU A 89 6.50 28.18 -5.39
CA GLU A 89 5.65 28.75 -6.45
C GLU A 89 4.82 27.67 -7.16
N ALA A 90 5.38 26.50 -7.44
CA ALA A 90 4.65 25.37 -8.00
C ALA A 90 3.53 24.88 -7.06
N ASN A 91 3.82 24.72 -5.76
CA ASN A 91 2.84 24.32 -4.75
C ASN A 91 1.70 25.35 -4.58
N ILE A 92 2.03 26.64 -4.60
CA ILE A 92 1.04 27.72 -4.51
C ILE A 92 0.08 27.63 -5.70
N LYS A 93 0.63 27.48 -6.91
CA LYS A 93 -0.16 27.37 -8.13
C LYS A 93 -1.06 26.12 -8.15
N GLU A 94 -0.55 24.98 -7.71
CA GLU A 94 -1.27 23.71 -7.81
C GLU A 94 -2.39 23.57 -6.76
N VAL A 95 -2.14 24.04 -5.53
CA VAL A 95 -2.99 23.75 -4.36
C VAL A 95 -3.64 25.01 -3.79
N LYS A 96 -2.91 26.12 -3.70
CA LYS A 96 -3.39 27.32 -2.96
C LYS A 96 -4.34 28.17 -3.77
N LEU A 97 -4.18 28.24 -5.10
CA LEU A 97 -5.15 28.89 -5.98
C LEU A 97 -6.52 28.22 -5.99
N LYS A 98 -6.60 26.94 -5.60
CA LYS A 98 -7.86 26.19 -5.46
C LYS A 98 -8.45 26.30 -4.05
N SER A 99 -7.81 27.05 -3.15
CA SER A 99 -8.30 27.29 -1.79
C SER A 99 -9.55 28.19 -1.83
N PRO A 100 -10.53 27.98 -0.93
CA PRO A 100 -11.66 28.90 -0.78
C PRO A 100 -11.23 30.36 -0.56
N ASP A 101 -10.06 30.58 0.05
CA ASP A 101 -9.49 31.90 0.35
C ASP A 101 -9.22 32.76 -0.90
N TYR A 102 -9.05 32.15 -2.07
CA TYR A 102 -8.67 32.83 -3.32
C TYR A 102 -9.65 32.62 -4.48
N LYS A 103 -10.91 32.23 -4.17
CA LYS A 103 -11.91 31.82 -5.17
C LYS A 103 -12.17 32.84 -6.28
N ASP A 104 -12.10 34.13 -5.94
CA ASP A 104 -12.41 35.24 -6.86
C ASP A 104 -11.22 36.19 -7.03
N VAL A 105 -10.01 35.73 -6.68
CA VAL A 105 -8.78 36.52 -6.73
C VAL A 105 -7.95 36.12 -7.95
N ALA A 106 -7.35 37.09 -8.64
CA ALA A 106 -6.47 36.81 -9.77
C ALA A 106 -5.26 35.95 -9.34
N GLN A 107 -4.78 35.10 -10.25
CA GLN A 107 -3.72 34.14 -9.94
C GLN A 107 -2.43 34.83 -9.49
N GLU A 108 -2.01 35.91 -10.14
CA GLU A 108 -0.80 36.63 -9.72
C GLU A 108 -0.95 37.28 -8.35
N GLU A 109 -2.12 37.85 -8.06
CA GLU A 109 -2.43 38.49 -6.77
C GLU A 109 -2.45 37.48 -5.62
N ALA A 110 -3.06 36.31 -5.84
CA ALA A 110 -3.09 35.23 -4.87
C ALA A 110 -1.69 34.67 -4.57
N VAL A 111 -0.81 34.56 -5.59
CA VAL A 111 0.59 34.14 -5.38
C VAL A 111 1.34 35.18 -4.56
N ALA A 112 1.20 36.46 -4.88
CA ALA A 112 1.87 37.55 -4.17
C ALA A 112 1.42 37.64 -2.69
N ASP A 113 0.11 37.58 -2.43
CA ASP A 113 -0.44 37.56 -1.07
C ASP A 113 0.07 36.34 -0.27
N PHE A 114 0.11 35.17 -0.90
CA PHE A 114 0.59 33.96 -0.23
C PHE A 114 2.08 34.02 0.11
N LEU A 115 2.91 34.61 -0.76
CA LEU A 115 4.33 34.84 -0.47
C LEU A 115 4.51 35.82 0.70
N LEU A 116 3.73 36.90 0.76
CA LEU A 116 3.73 37.82 1.89
C LEU A 116 3.33 37.09 3.19
N ARG A 117 2.32 36.22 3.13
CA ARG A 117 1.89 35.40 4.27
C ARG A 117 3.02 34.50 4.78
N ILE A 118 3.80 33.88 3.89
CA ILE A 118 4.99 33.09 4.27
C ILE A 118 6.01 33.97 5.01
N GLU A 119 6.32 35.15 4.48
CA GLU A 119 7.26 36.10 5.09
C GLU A 119 6.82 36.47 6.52
N GLN A 120 5.52 36.66 6.75
CA GLN A 120 5.00 36.95 8.10
C GLN A 120 5.17 35.76 9.06
N TYR A 121 4.99 34.52 8.59
CA TYR A 121 5.26 33.35 9.42
C TYR A 121 6.74 33.19 9.72
N GLU A 122 7.63 33.50 8.78
CA GLU A 122 9.09 33.39 8.98
C GLU A 122 9.61 34.26 10.12
N LYS A 123 9.03 35.44 10.35
CA LYS A 123 9.41 36.35 11.43
C LYS A 123 9.28 35.75 12.84
N ARG A 124 8.44 34.72 13.00
CA ARG A 124 8.16 34.07 14.29
C ARG A 124 8.47 32.57 14.27
N TYR A 125 8.94 32.04 13.15
CA TYR A 125 9.13 30.61 13.00
C TYR A 125 10.41 30.16 13.70
N GLU A 126 10.25 29.46 14.82
CA GLU A 126 11.33 28.78 15.52
C GLU A 126 11.26 27.30 15.15
N PRO A 127 12.23 26.75 14.39
CA PRO A 127 12.26 25.33 14.10
C PRO A 127 12.56 24.55 15.39
N ILE A 128 12.04 23.33 15.49
CA ILE A 128 12.49 22.37 16.52
C ILE A 128 14.02 22.34 16.49
N ASP A 129 14.69 22.34 17.63
CA ASP A 129 16.16 22.29 17.71
C ASP A 129 16.62 20.88 18.10
N ASP A 130 17.68 20.39 17.46
CA ASP A 130 18.12 19.01 17.61
C ASP A 130 18.86 18.74 18.92
N LYS A 131 19.29 19.80 19.63
CA LYS A 131 20.08 19.73 20.85
C LYS A 131 19.28 20.17 22.06
N THR A 132 18.57 21.30 21.98
CA THR A 132 17.79 21.81 23.12
C THR A 132 16.51 21.02 23.32
N ASP A 133 15.87 20.57 22.24
CA ASP A 133 14.60 19.83 22.32
C ASP A 133 14.78 18.31 22.33
N GLU A 134 16.03 17.85 22.27
CA GLU A 134 16.41 16.44 22.27
C GLU A 134 15.76 15.69 23.45
N ASN A 135 15.67 16.35 24.60
CA ASN A 135 15.11 15.70 25.78
C ASN A 135 13.59 15.76 25.91
N LEU A 136 12.92 16.58 25.10
CA LEU A 136 11.53 16.96 25.31
C LEU A 136 10.56 16.25 24.35
N PHE A 137 10.94 16.02 23.09
CA PHE A 137 10.00 15.58 22.06
C PHE A 137 10.48 14.37 21.25
N SER A 138 9.52 13.62 20.71
CA SER A 138 9.75 12.63 19.63
C SER A 138 9.31 13.26 18.31
N PHE A 139 10.20 13.32 17.33
CA PHE A 139 9.90 14.02 16.07
C PHE A 139 10.65 13.44 14.86
N ILE A 140 10.20 13.85 13.68
CA ILE A 140 10.89 13.65 12.41
C ILE A 140 10.97 14.99 11.68
N LYS A 141 12.18 15.36 11.22
CA LYS A 141 12.39 16.48 10.30
C LYS A 141 12.68 15.93 8.92
N ILE A 142 12.00 16.50 7.92
CA ILE A 142 12.15 16.16 6.51
C ILE A 142 12.77 17.37 5.83
N PHE A 143 13.96 17.19 5.27
CA PHE A 143 14.68 18.23 4.56
C PHE A 143 14.49 18.03 3.06
N ASN A 144 14.29 19.13 2.33
CA ASN A 144 14.22 19.18 0.87
C ASN A 144 13.36 18.06 0.25
N CYS A 145 12.08 17.99 0.62
CA CYS A 145 11.14 17.01 0.05
C CYS A 145 11.57 15.52 0.16
N GLY A 146 12.36 15.18 1.17
CA GLY A 146 12.77 13.80 1.46
C GLY A 146 14.19 13.43 1.05
N GLU A 147 15.03 14.40 0.68
CA GLU A 147 16.47 14.15 0.45
C GLU A 147 17.20 13.72 1.72
N ARG A 148 16.80 14.28 2.87
CA ARG A 148 17.39 13.96 4.17
C ARG A 148 16.30 13.92 5.24
N PHE A 149 16.49 13.02 6.19
CA PHE A 149 15.62 12.87 7.35
C PHE A 149 16.44 12.95 8.64
N LEU A 150 15.88 13.59 9.66
CA LEU A 150 16.36 13.47 11.04
C LEU A 150 15.23 12.91 11.88
N VAL A 151 15.49 11.82 12.58
CA VAL A 151 14.49 11.08 13.35
C VAL A 151 14.96 11.01 14.79
N HIS A 152 14.09 11.39 15.72
CA HIS A 152 14.45 11.49 17.13
C HIS A 152 13.44 10.82 18.06
N LYS A 153 13.96 10.07 19.06
CA LYS A 153 13.20 9.40 20.12
C LYS A 153 11.96 8.60 19.66
N ILE A 154 12.16 7.69 18.71
CA ILE A 154 11.11 6.77 18.28
C ILE A 154 11.11 5.53 19.18
N GLY A 155 10.13 5.45 20.08
CA GLY A 155 10.01 4.35 21.04
C GLY A 155 8.93 3.32 20.70
N GLY A 156 7.99 3.67 19.82
CA GLY A 156 6.79 2.87 19.56
C GLY A 156 6.70 2.27 18.16
N HIS A 157 5.90 1.20 18.03
CA HIS A 157 5.59 0.58 16.74
C HIS A 157 4.94 1.56 15.77
N ILE A 158 3.92 2.32 16.23
CA ILE A 158 3.20 3.28 15.39
C ILE A 158 4.14 4.37 14.88
N GLN A 159 4.94 4.96 15.76
CA GLN A 159 5.90 6.00 15.40
C GLN A 159 6.91 5.49 14.36
N SER A 160 7.41 4.26 14.52
CA SER A 160 8.30 3.62 13.55
C SER A 160 7.62 3.43 12.18
N ARG A 161 6.34 3.04 12.15
CA ARG A 161 5.55 2.91 10.91
C ARG A 161 5.32 4.26 10.24
N VAL A 162 5.10 5.33 11.00
CA VAL A 162 4.97 6.70 10.48
C VAL A 162 6.28 7.16 9.84
N VAL A 163 7.41 6.98 10.52
CA VAL A 163 8.74 7.31 9.97
C VAL A 163 9.00 6.51 8.68
N TYR A 164 8.78 5.20 8.70
CA TYR A 164 8.92 4.36 7.51
C TYR A 164 8.05 4.85 6.35
N PHE A 165 6.78 5.18 6.62
CA PHE A 165 5.87 5.69 5.60
C PHE A 165 6.38 7.01 5.00
N LEU A 166 6.72 8.00 5.85
CA LEU A 166 7.22 9.31 5.43
C LEU A 166 8.50 9.22 4.60
N MET A 167 9.41 8.31 4.94
CA MET A 167 10.67 8.10 4.21
C MET A 167 10.50 7.50 2.81
N ASN A 168 9.35 6.89 2.50
CA ASN A 168 9.10 6.24 1.21
C ASN A 168 8.14 7.03 0.30
N ILE A 169 7.67 8.20 0.75
CA ILE A 169 6.76 9.04 -0.01
C ILE A 169 7.54 10.04 -0.84
N HIS A 170 7.02 10.33 -2.02
CA HIS A 170 7.67 11.17 -3.02
C HIS A 170 6.67 12.18 -3.56
N VAL A 171 7.12 13.41 -3.78
CA VAL A 171 6.31 14.52 -4.32
C VAL A 171 6.42 14.67 -5.83
N THR A 172 7.28 13.88 -6.48
CA THR A 172 7.42 13.87 -7.95
C THR A 172 6.12 13.40 -8.60
N PRO A 173 5.52 14.19 -9.51
CA PRO A 173 4.34 13.77 -10.26
C PRO A 173 4.60 12.45 -10.98
N ARG A 174 3.71 11.47 -10.77
CA ARG A 174 3.77 10.16 -11.43
C ARG A 174 2.38 9.59 -11.59
N THR A 175 2.19 8.82 -12.65
CA THR A 175 0.93 8.15 -12.94
C THR A 175 1.00 6.69 -12.51
N ILE A 176 -0.05 6.24 -11.82
CA ILE A 176 -0.23 4.85 -11.41
C ILE A 176 -1.47 4.32 -12.13
N TYR A 177 -1.28 3.42 -13.10
CA TYR A 177 -2.40 2.75 -13.77
C TYR A 177 -2.76 1.50 -12.97
N LEU A 178 -4.07 1.22 -12.87
CA LEU A 178 -4.60 0.07 -12.15
C LEU A 178 -5.54 -0.67 -13.09
N THR A 179 -5.28 -1.95 -13.33
CA THR A 179 -6.22 -2.82 -14.04
C THR A 179 -6.25 -4.22 -13.44
N ARG A 180 -7.35 -4.94 -13.66
CA ARG A 180 -7.43 -6.37 -13.41
C ARG A 180 -6.77 -7.15 -14.56
N HIS A 181 -6.59 -8.45 -14.37
CA HIS A 181 -6.37 -9.35 -15.49
C HIS A 181 -7.55 -9.29 -16.48
N GLY A 182 -7.31 -9.69 -17.73
CA GLY A 182 -8.38 -9.98 -18.68
C GLY A 182 -9.33 -11.05 -18.15
N GLU A 183 -10.52 -11.14 -18.73
CA GLU A 183 -11.51 -12.15 -18.36
C GLU A 183 -10.90 -13.56 -18.36
N SER A 184 -11.09 -14.31 -17.28
CA SER A 184 -10.63 -15.71 -17.16
C SER A 184 -11.75 -16.71 -17.42
N GLU A 185 -11.40 -17.98 -17.64
CA GLU A 185 -12.37 -19.06 -17.81
C GLU A 185 -13.34 -19.19 -16.61
N LEU A 186 -12.86 -19.00 -15.37
CA LEU A 186 -13.76 -18.99 -14.20
C LEU A 186 -14.62 -17.73 -14.13
N ASN A 187 -14.19 -16.60 -14.69
CA ASN A 187 -15.06 -15.42 -14.78
C ASN A 187 -16.24 -15.66 -15.72
N VAL A 188 -16.01 -16.31 -16.86
CA VAL A 188 -17.09 -16.73 -17.77
C VAL A 188 -18.09 -17.62 -17.04
N GLN A 189 -17.60 -18.52 -16.18
CA GLN A 189 -18.42 -19.43 -15.36
C GLN A 189 -18.98 -18.79 -14.08
N GLN A 190 -18.71 -17.51 -13.80
CA GLN A 190 -19.10 -16.81 -12.56
C GLN A 190 -18.59 -17.49 -11.27
N ARG A 191 -17.43 -18.14 -11.34
CA ARG A 191 -16.75 -18.81 -10.22
C ARG A 191 -15.66 -17.91 -9.63
N ILE A 192 -15.48 -17.97 -8.32
CA ILE A 192 -14.48 -17.18 -7.59
C ILE A 192 -13.19 -17.96 -7.36
N GLY A 193 -12.08 -17.25 -7.16
CA GLY A 193 -10.79 -17.87 -6.82
C GLY A 193 -10.12 -18.60 -8.00
N GLY A 194 -9.35 -19.63 -7.65
CA GLY A 194 -8.59 -20.49 -8.55
C GLY A 194 -7.43 -19.79 -9.26
N ASP A 195 -6.79 -20.54 -10.16
CA ASP A 195 -5.78 -20.01 -11.09
C ASP A 195 -6.09 -20.34 -12.55
N PRO A 196 -7.24 -19.90 -13.09
CA PRO A 196 -7.62 -20.18 -14.47
C PRO A 196 -6.80 -19.35 -15.48
N PRO A 197 -6.67 -19.87 -16.72
CA PRO A 197 -6.16 -19.08 -17.83
C PRO A 197 -7.17 -18.01 -18.28
N LEU A 198 -6.71 -17.11 -19.15
CA LEU A 198 -7.56 -16.13 -19.84
C LEU A 198 -8.52 -16.79 -20.83
N SER A 199 -9.75 -16.27 -20.87
CA SER A 199 -10.74 -16.56 -21.91
C SER A 199 -10.31 -15.97 -23.26
N ILE A 200 -11.08 -16.24 -24.32
CA ILE A 200 -10.89 -15.60 -25.62
C ILE A 200 -10.98 -14.07 -25.51
N ASN A 201 -11.98 -13.55 -24.78
CA ASN A 201 -12.11 -12.11 -24.55
C ASN A 201 -10.97 -11.58 -23.67
N GLY A 202 -10.52 -12.37 -22.68
CA GLY A 202 -9.38 -12.01 -21.85
C GLY A 202 -8.08 -11.85 -22.65
N LYS A 203 -7.84 -12.71 -23.64
CA LYS A 203 -6.72 -12.59 -24.57
C LYS A 203 -6.85 -11.35 -25.47
N ALA A 204 -8.04 -11.09 -26.00
CA ALA A 204 -8.31 -9.87 -26.77
C ALA A 204 -8.08 -8.60 -25.93
N TYR A 205 -8.47 -8.61 -24.65
CA TYR A 205 -8.17 -7.55 -23.71
C TYR A 205 -6.67 -7.38 -23.47
N ALA A 206 -5.92 -8.47 -23.29
CA ALA A 206 -4.47 -8.42 -23.12
C ALA A 206 -3.76 -7.75 -24.32
N ASP A 207 -4.26 -8.04 -25.52
CA ASP A 207 -3.75 -7.46 -26.77
C ASP A 207 -4.06 -5.96 -26.84
N ALA A 208 -5.29 -5.57 -26.52
CA ALA A 208 -5.69 -4.18 -26.44
C ALA A 208 -4.90 -3.41 -25.37
N LEU A 209 -4.64 -4.02 -24.21
CA LEU A 209 -3.85 -3.43 -23.13
C LEU A 209 -2.40 -3.22 -23.57
N ALA A 210 -1.78 -4.20 -24.24
CA ALA A 210 -0.43 -4.06 -24.76
C ALA A 210 -0.34 -2.94 -25.80
N ASN A 211 -1.33 -2.85 -26.70
CA ASN A 211 -1.41 -1.79 -27.70
C ASN A 211 -1.60 -0.41 -27.04
N TYR A 212 -2.46 -0.31 -26.03
CA TYR A 212 -2.67 0.92 -25.28
C TYR A 212 -1.37 1.39 -24.62
N VAL A 213 -0.69 0.50 -23.89
CA VAL A 213 0.57 0.84 -23.22
C VAL A 213 1.66 1.26 -24.23
N ALA A 214 1.73 0.59 -25.39
CA ALA A 214 2.66 0.97 -26.44
C ALA A 214 2.36 2.35 -27.03
N HIS A 215 1.08 2.70 -27.22
CA HIS A 215 0.67 4.01 -27.73
C HIS A 215 0.92 5.13 -26.73
N GLU A 216 0.68 4.89 -25.43
CA GLU A 216 0.95 5.88 -24.38
C GLU A 216 2.45 6.17 -24.22
N ASN A 217 3.32 5.28 -24.70
CA ASN A 217 4.78 5.42 -24.67
C ASN A 217 5.32 5.87 -23.30
N ILE A 218 4.89 5.16 -22.26
CA ILE A 218 5.18 5.51 -20.87
C ILE A 218 6.68 5.27 -20.60
N PRO A 219 7.47 6.33 -20.34
CA PRO A 219 8.91 6.20 -20.13
C PRO A 219 9.17 5.41 -18.84
N ASP A 220 10.16 4.52 -18.85
CA ASP A 220 10.54 3.71 -17.69
C ASP A 220 9.33 3.00 -17.03
N LEU A 221 8.46 2.35 -17.80
CA LEU A 221 7.35 1.60 -17.20
C LEU A 221 7.84 0.33 -16.48
N ILE A 222 7.36 0.06 -15.25
CA ILE A 222 7.42 -1.27 -14.62
C ILE A 222 6.00 -1.84 -14.47
N VAL A 223 5.83 -3.10 -14.86
CA VAL A 223 4.56 -3.82 -14.76
C VAL A 223 4.61 -4.81 -13.60
N TRP A 224 3.70 -4.66 -12.64
CA TRP A 224 3.52 -5.63 -11.57
C TRP A 224 2.35 -6.55 -11.84
N THR A 225 2.57 -7.86 -11.68
CA THR A 225 1.52 -8.88 -11.75
C THR A 225 1.45 -9.64 -10.43
N SER A 226 0.36 -10.36 -10.22
CA SER A 226 0.36 -11.40 -9.20
C SER A 226 1.14 -12.63 -9.69
N GLN A 227 1.17 -13.69 -8.90
CA GLN A 227 1.69 -14.99 -9.33
C GLN A 227 0.64 -15.83 -10.08
N MET A 228 -0.57 -15.30 -10.28
CA MET A 228 -1.67 -16.02 -10.93
C MET A 228 -1.56 -15.91 -12.46
N GLN A 229 -1.76 -17.04 -13.13
CA GLN A 229 -1.64 -17.24 -14.57
C GLN A 229 -2.34 -16.13 -15.37
N ARG A 230 -3.58 -15.79 -15.01
CA ARG A 230 -4.37 -14.75 -15.67
C ARG A 230 -3.72 -13.37 -15.68
N THR A 231 -3.02 -12.96 -14.61
CA THR A 231 -2.34 -11.65 -14.58
C THR A 231 -1.05 -11.68 -15.41
N ILE A 232 -0.32 -12.80 -15.35
CA ILE A 232 0.89 -13.03 -16.13
C ILE A 232 0.57 -13.03 -17.62
N GLN A 233 -0.48 -13.73 -18.03
CA GLN A 233 -0.94 -13.78 -19.42
C GLN A 233 -1.41 -12.40 -19.91
N SER A 234 -2.10 -11.62 -19.06
CA SER A 234 -2.57 -10.28 -19.41
C SER A 234 -1.42 -9.31 -19.69
N ALA A 235 -0.32 -9.45 -18.94
CA ALA A 235 0.85 -8.59 -19.09
C ALA A 235 1.84 -9.09 -20.18
N ALA A 236 1.68 -10.32 -20.68
CA ALA A 236 2.71 -11.02 -21.47
C ALA A 236 3.21 -10.20 -22.68
N LYS A 237 2.32 -9.53 -23.38
CA LYS A 237 2.63 -8.75 -24.60
C LYS A 237 3.08 -7.31 -24.34
N ILE A 238 3.06 -6.82 -23.10
CA ILE A 238 3.51 -5.47 -22.76
C ILE A 238 5.04 -5.42 -22.83
N ASN A 239 5.60 -4.50 -23.62
CA ASN A 239 7.06 -4.35 -23.74
C ASN A 239 7.65 -3.51 -22.59
N ALA A 240 7.63 -4.08 -21.38
CA ALA A 240 8.23 -3.50 -20.17
C ALA A 240 8.72 -4.60 -19.23
N PRO A 241 9.68 -4.31 -18.33
CA PRO A 241 10.03 -5.19 -17.22
C PRO A 241 8.80 -5.60 -16.40
N LYS A 242 8.71 -6.88 -16.06
CA LYS A 242 7.59 -7.46 -15.31
C LYS A 242 8.10 -8.05 -14.01
N GLU A 243 7.42 -7.75 -12.91
CA GLU A 243 7.70 -8.33 -11.60
C GLU A 243 6.45 -9.01 -11.04
N GLN A 244 6.62 -10.23 -10.55
CA GLN A 244 5.53 -11.02 -10.00
C GLN A 244 5.56 -10.94 -8.47
N TRP A 245 4.43 -10.54 -7.88
CA TRP A 245 4.30 -10.33 -6.45
C TRP A 245 3.22 -11.25 -5.90
N LYS A 246 3.60 -12.19 -5.02
CA LYS A 246 2.64 -13.06 -4.32
C LYS A 246 1.59 -12.26 -3.53
N ALA A 247 2.00 -11.11 -2.98
CA ALA A 247 1.11 -10.21 -2.25
C ALA A 247 0.01 -9.56 -3.11
N LEU A 248 0.11 -9.65 -4.44
CA LEU A 248 -0.93 -9.20 -5.37
C LEU A 248 -1.88 -10.33 -5.78
N ASN A 249 -1.72 -11.54 -5.25
CA ASN A 249 -2.68 -12.62 -5.50
C ASN A 249 -4.08 -12.20 -5.03
N GLU A 250 -5.10 -12.69 -5.73
CA GLU A 250 -6.49 -12.46 -5.36
C GLU A 250 -6.77 -13.08 -3.98
N ILE A 251 -7.73 -12.47 -3.26
CA ILE A 251 -8.15 -12.96 -1.94
C ILE A 251 -8.51 -14.44 -1.99
N ASN A 252 -7.94 -15.22 -1.07
CA ASN A 252 -8.22 -16.64 -0.94
C ASN A 252 -9.60 -16.86 -0.33
N ALA A 253 -10.51 -17.51 -1.06
CA ALA A 253 -11.86 -17.84 -0.63
C ALA A 253 -11.95 -19.14 0.19
N GLY A 254 -10.83 -19.82 0.48
CA GLY A 254 -10.79 -21.02 1.30
C GLY A 254 -11.68 -22.13 0.76
N ILE A 255 -12.61 -22.63 1.59
CA ILE A 255 -13.57 -23.68 1.18
C ILE A 255 -14.49 -23.25 0.01
N CYS A 256 -14.58 -21.95 -0.28
CA CYS A 256 -15.40 -21.39 -1.34
C CYS A 256 -14.64 -21.20 -2.67
N GLU A 257 -13.37 -21.60 -2.75
CA GLU A 257 -12.57 -21.56 -3.98
C GLU A 257 -13.23 -22.36 -5.12
N GLY A 258 -13.29 -21.78 -6.31
CA GLY A 258 -13.87 -22.40 -7.50
C GLY A 258 -15.40 -22.45 -7.52
N LEU A 259 -16.10 -21.96 -6.49
CA LEU A 259 -17.56 -21.98 -6.44
C LEU A 259 -18.17 -20.71 -7.05
N THR A 260 -19.39 -20.85 -7.54
CA THR A 260 -20.28 -19.71 -7.85
C THR A 260 -20.92 -19.18 -6.58
N TYR A 261 -21.40 -17.93 -6.61
CA TYR A 261 -22.15 -17.38 -5.47
C TYR A 261 -23.42 -18.16 -5.15
N VAL A 262 -24.09 -18.73 -6.16
CA VAL A 262 -25.27 -19.57 -5.97
C VAL A 262 -24.89 -20.86 -5.23
N GLU A 263 -23.82 -21.54 -5.65
CA GLU A 263 -23.34 -22.73 -4.96
C GLU A 263 -22.90 -22.44 -3.52
N ILE A 264 -22.28 -21.28 -3.26
CA ILE A 264 -21.92 -20.85 -1.90
C ILE A 264 -23.18 -20.64 -1.06
N ALA A 265 -24.19 -19.94 -1.59
CA ALA A 265 -25.44 -19.71 -0.86
C ALA A 265 -26.19 -21.02 -0.56
N THR A 266 -26.11 -22.02 -1.44
CA THR A 266 -26.74 -23.33 -1.24
C THR A 266 -25.94 -24.23 -0.27
N ARG A 267 -24.61 -24.30 -0.43
CA ARG A 267 -23.76 -25.20 0.35
C ARG A 267 -23.36 -24.64 1.71
N TYR A 268 -23.18 -23.33 1.79
CA TYR A 268 -22.71 -22.61 2.97
C TYR A 268 -23.59 -21.36 3.23
N PRO A 269 -24.89 -21.53 3.52
CA PRO A 269 -25.85 -20.42 3.67
C PRO A 269 -25.49 -19.47 4.82
N GLU A 270 -24.99 -20.02 5.94
CA GLU A 270 -24.54 -19.22 7.09
C GLU A 270 -23.34 -18.34 6.73
N GLU A 271 -22.35 -18.90 6.02
CA GLU A 271 -21.17 -18.19 5.55
C GLU A 271 -21.51 -17.10 4.54
N PHE A 272 -22.43 -17.39 3.61
CA PHE A 272 -22.94 -16.43 2.65
C PHE A 272 -23.59 -15.23 3.35
N SER A 273 -24.47 -15.49 4.33
CA SER A 273 -25.15 -14.45 5.12
C SER A 273 -24.17 -13.65 5.99
N ALA A 274 -23.26 -14.32 6.72
CA ALA A 274 -22.27 -13.68 7.57
C ALA A 274 -21.35 -12.74 6.77
N ARG A 275 -20.98 -13.15 5.56
CA ARG A 275 -20.20 -12.32 4.66
C ARG A 275 -20.97 -11.11 4.15
N ASP A 276 -22.25 -11.24 3.87
CA ASP A 276 -23.06 -10.10 3.43
C ASP A 276 -23.27 -9.07 4.55
N GLN A 277 -23.39 -9.53 5.80
CA GLN A 277 -23.52 -8.66 6.97
C GLN A 277 -22.21 -7.92 7.30
N ALA A 278 -21.06 -8.58 7.17
CA ALA A 278 -19.77 -8.07 7.65
C ALA A 278 -18.63 -8.22 6.63
N LYS A 279 -18.90 -7.91 5.36
CA LYS A 279 -18.00 -8.16 4.21
C LYS A 279 -16.54 -7.77 4.36
N TYR A 280 -16.23 -6.72 5.13
CA TYR A 280 -14.86 -6.26 5.38
C TYR A 280 -14.15 -7.04 6.49
N HIS A 281 -14.89 -7.54 7.48
CA HIS A 281 -14.34 -8.26 8.63
C HIS A 281 -14.50 -9.78 8.53
N TYR A 282 -15.37 -10.24 7.63
CA TYR A 282 -15.62 -11.65 7.40
C TYR A 282 -14.41 -12.32 6.75
N ARG A 283 -13.97 -13.42 7.36
CA ARG A 283 -12.93 -14.31 6.84
C ARG A 283 -13.58 -15.60 6.35
N TYR A 284 -13.30 -15.98 5.10
CA TYR A 284 -13.71 -17.30 4.61
C TYR A 284 -13.07 -18.42 5.44
N PRO A 285 -13.78 -19.53 5.74
CA PRO A 285 -13.17 -20.68 6.39
C PRO A 285 -12.00 -21.22 5.56
N GLY A 286 -10.80 -21.29 6.16
CA GLY A 286 -9.57 -21.67 5.46
C GLY A 286 -9.04 -20.62 4.47
N GLY A 287 -9.60 -19.41 4.45
CA GLY A 287 -9.25 -18.33 3.54
C GLY A 287 -8.86 -17.03 4.25
N GLU A 288 -9.03 -15.92 3.52
CA GLU A 288 -8.58 -14.59 3.91
C GLU A 288 -9.76 -13.63 4.19
N VAL A 289 -9.41 -12.46 4.72
CA VAL A 289 -10.26 -11.29 4.95
C VAL A 289 -9.65 -10.10 4.22
N ILE A 290 -10.46 -9.09 3.88
CA ILE A 290 -9.98 -7.85 3.25
C ILE A 290 -9.08 -7.08 4.22
#